data_AF-A0A9P3AX05-F1
#
_entry.id   AF-A0A9P3AX05-F1
#
_cell.length_a   1.000
_cell.length_b   1.000
_cell.length_c   1.000
_cell.angle_alpha   90.00
_cell.angle_beta   90.00
_cell.angle_gamma   90.00
#
_symmetry.space_group_name_H-M   'P 1'
#
loop_
_entity.id
_entity.type
_entity.pdbx_description
1 polymer ?
#
loop_
_entity_poly.entity_id
_entity_poly.type
_entity_poly.pdbx_seq_one_letter_code
_entity_poly.pdbx_strand_id
1 'polypeptide(L)' 'MPTLTVRQVDAETYQELKAQAEKSGRSMEAEVREILASAVQGRTWWQRWVDATKHLRGDDLPIPERSMPREIDLS' A
#
# COMPACT_ATOMS: atom_id res chain seq x y z
N MET A 1 3.58 15.42 -3.37
CA MET A 1 4.31 14.21 -2.93
C MET A 1 4.19 14.12 -1.42
N PRO A 2 3.78 12.97 -0.86
CA PRO A 2 3.92 12.74 0.57
C PRO A 2 5.41 12.70 0.93
N THR A 3 5.78 13.32 2.05
CA THR A 3 7.15 13.36 2.58
C THR A 3 7.17 12.70 3.95
N LEU A 4 8.18 11.88 4.21
CA LEU A 4 8.40 11.22 5.50
C LEU A 4 9.73 11.68 6.08
N THR A 5 9.73 12.09 7.35
CA THR A 5 10.95 12.38 8.10
C THR A 5 11.10 11.36 9.21
N VAL A 6 12.16 10.55 9.16
CA VAL A 6 12.52 9.62 10.23
C VAL A 6 13.56 10.30 11.11
N ARG A 7 13.24 10.51 12.39
CA ARG A 7 14.14 11.11 13.38
C ARG A 7 14.76 10.01 14.24
N GLN A 8 15.89 10.34 14.87
CA GLN A 8 16.58 9.44 15.81
C GLN A 8 16.97 8.10 15.16
N VAL A 9 17.46 8.14 13.92
CA VAL A 9 18.08 6.97 13.29
C VAL A 9 19.47 6.82 13.87
N ASP A 10 19.79 5.62 14.38
CA ASP A 10 21.12 5.31 14.89
C ASP A 10 22.19 5.53 13.81
N ALA A 11 23.36 6.01 14.24
CA ALA A 11 24.44 6.36 13.31
C ALA A 11 24.91 5.15 12.49
N GLU A 12 24.92 3.96 13.09
CA GLU A 12 25.22 2.69 12.43
C GLU A 12 24.24 2.40 11.28
N THR A 13 22.94 2.42 11.57
CA THR A 13 21.87 2.23 10.59
C THR A 13 21.98 3.24 9.43
N TYR A 14 22.31 4.49 9.72
CA TYR A 14 22.51 5.51 8.69
C TYR A 14 23.70 5.18 7.77
N GLN A 15 24.83 4.72 8.32
CA GLN A 15 26.00 4.32 7.53
C GLN A 15 25.72 3.08 6.68
N GLU A 16 25.02 2.08 7.23
CA GLU A 16 24.64 0.89 6.48
C GLU A 16 23.72 1.23 5.30
N LEU A 17 22.71 2.09 5.52
CA LEU A 17 21.83 2.57 4.45
C LEU A 17 22.60 3.32 3.35
N LYS A 18 23.61 4.10 3.74
CA LYS A 18 24.46 4.81 2.78
C LYS A 18 25.28 3.82 1.95
N ALA A 19 25.96 2.88 2.60
CA ALA A 19 26.75 1.85 1.92
C ALA A 19 25.88 0.97 1.01
N GLN A 20 24.67 0.65 1.44
CA GLN A 20 23.67 -0.06 0.65
C GLN A 20 23.30 0.73 -0.63
N ALA A 21 23.00 2.03 -0.50
CA ALA A 21 22.64 2.88 -1.62
C ALA A 21 23.79 2.98 -2.66
N GLU A 22 25.03 3.12 -2.18
CA GLU A 22 26.23 3.12 -3.02
C GLU A 22 26.39 1.79 -3.79
N LYS A 23 26.22 0.65 -3.12
CA LYS A 23 26.24 -0.68 -3.75
C LYS A 23 25.13 -0.87 -4.80
N SER A 24 23.95 -0.35 -4.52
CA SER A 24 22.79 -0.40 -5.43
C SER A 24 22.88 0.59 -6.60
N GLY A 25 23.87 1.51 -6.60
CA GLY A 25 23.99 2.57 -7.60
C GLY A 25 22.84 3.59 -7.56
N ARG A 26 22.24 3.78 -6.38
CA ARG A 26 21.05 4.63 -6.16
C ARG A 26 21.36 5.74 -5.18
N SER A 27 20.56 6.81 -5.20
CA SER A 27 20.61 7.80 -4.12
C SER A 27 20.07 7.20 -2.82
N MET A 28 20.48 7.75 -1.68
CA MET A 28 19.99 7.31 -0.37
C MET A 28 18.46 7.39 -0.26
N GLU A 29 17.86 8.45 -0.80
CA GLU A 29 16.41 8.59 -0.85
C GLU A 29 15.75 7.47 -1.68
N ALA A 30 16.32 7.15 -2.85
CA ALA A 30 15.79 6.09 -3.70
C ALA A 30 15.91 4.72 -3.04
N GLU A 31 17.01 4.45 -2.34
CA GLU A 31 17.21 3.20 -1.60
C GLU A 31 16.21 3.06 -0.45
N VAL A 32 16.06 4.10 0.38
CA VAL A 32 15.08 4.10 1.48
C VAL A 32 13.65 3.92 0.93
N ARG A 33 13.34 4.56 -0.19
CA ARG A 33 12.02 4.39 -0.84
C ARG A 33 11.78 2.96 -1.29
N GLU A 34 12.77 2.30 -1.87
CA GLU A 34 12.67 0.90 -2.29
C GLU A 34 12.50 -0.05 -1.09
N ILE A 35 13.28 0.16 -0.03
CA ILE A 35 13.16 -0.61 1.22
C ILE A 35 11.77 -0.46 1.80
N LEU A 36 11.25 0.77 1.87
CA LEU A 36 9.90 1.02 2.36
C LEU A 36 8.85 0.37 1.45
N ALA A 37 8.98 0.53 0.13
CA ALA A 37 8.05 -0.03 -0.86
C ALA A 37 7.98 -1.56 -0.76
N SER A 38 9.12 -2.24 -0.74
CA SER A 38 9.22 -3.69 -0.59
C SER A 38 8.71 -4.16 0.78
N ALA A 39 9.01 -3.44 1.86
CA ALA A 39 8.55 -3.78 3.20
C ALA A 39 7.03 -3.68 3.36
N VAL A 40 6.36 -2.77 2.65
CA VAL A 40 4.90 -2.61 2.70
C VAL A 40 4.18 -3.37 1.58
N GLN A 41 4.90 -3.84 0.56
CA GLN A 41 4.34 -4.67 -0.51
C GLN A 41 3.69 -5.92 0.09
N GLY A 42 2.45 -6.23 -0.33
CA GLY A 42 1.68 -7.36 0.21
C GLY A 42 1.02 -7.13 1.57
N ARG A 43 1.22 -5.96 2.23
CA ARG A 43 0.40 -5.55 3.39
C ARG A 43 -0.86 -4.80 2.97
N THR A 44 -1.33 -5.03 1.76
CA THR A 44 -2.51 -4.35 1.27
C THR A 44 -3.72 -4.86 2.02
N TRP A 45 -4.48 -3.93 2.61
CA TRP A 45 -5.70 -4.26 3.35
C TRP A 45 -6.68 -5.07 2.48
N TRP A 46 -6.68 -4.87 1.16
CA TRP A 46 -7.53 -5.61 0.23
C TRP A 46 -7.15 -7.09 0.14
N GLN A 47 -5.88 -7.48 0.24
CA GLN A 47 -5.50 -8.90 0.27
C GLN A 47 -6.05 -9.58 1.52
N ARG A 48 -5.88 -8.93 2.69
CA ARG A 48 -6.45 -9.40 3.95
C ARG A 48 -7.98 -9.48 3.90
N TRP A 49 -8.62 -8.51 3.26
CA TRP A 49 -10.08 -8.51 3.08
C TRP A 49 -10.54 -9.64 2.14
N VAL A 50 -9.86 -9.84 1.00
CA VAL A 50 -10.13 -10.95 0.08
C VAL A 50 -9.96 -12.30 0.78
N ASP A 51 -8.86 -12.50 1.52
CA ASP A 51 -8.63 -13.73 2.28
C ASP A 51 -9.70 -13.94 3.35
N ALA A 52 -10.03 -12.89 4.12
CA ALA A 52 -11.06 -12.95 5.16
C ALA A 52 -12.44 -13.28 4.59
N THR A 53 -12.75 -12.82 3.38
CA THR A 53 -14.05 -13.04 2.71
C THR A 53 -14.07 -14.25 1.78
N LYS A 54 -12.94 -14.94 1.59
CA LYS A 54 -12.81 -16.07 0.66
C LYS A 54 -13.81 -17.20 0.93
N HIS A 55 -14.16 -17.43 2.19
CA HIS A 55 -15.15 -18.42 2.60
C HIS A 55 -16.60 -18.02 2.27
N LEU A 56 -16.86 -16.73 2.03
CA LEU A 56 -18.16 -16.20 1.60
C LEU A 56 -18.31 -16.23 0.06
N ARG A 57 -17.29 -16.69 -0.66
CA ARG A 57 -17.31 -16.79 -2.12
C ARG A 57 -18.33 -17.86 -2.52
N GLY A 58 -19.49 -17.43 -3.01
CA GLY A 58 -20.53 -18.28 -3.58
C GLY A 58 -20.57 -18.21 -5.11
N ASP A 59 -21.68 -18.68 -5.69
CA ASP A 59 -21.97 -18.61 -7.13
C ASP A 59 -22.06 -17.15 -7.63
N ASP A 60 -22.14 -16.97 -8.95
CA ASP A 60 -22.22 -15.65 -9.58
C ASP A 60 -23.32 -14.80 -8.95
N LEU A 61 -22.93 -13.62 -8.47
CA LEU A 61 -23.88 -12.66 -7.90
C LEU A 61 -24.90 -12.29 -8.99
N PRO A 62 -26.21 -12.46 -8.73
CA PRO A 62 -27.21 -12.08 -9.71
C PRO A 62 -27.09 -10.58 -9.96
N ILE A 63 -26.75 -10.21 -11.20
CA ILE A 63 -26.68 -8.81 -11.60
C ILE A 63 -28.12 -8.28 -11.59
N PRO A 64 -28.45 -7.28 -10.75
CA PRO A 64 -29.81 -6.77 -10.69
C PRO A 64 -30.19 -6.09 -12.00
N GLU A 65 -31.47 -6.13 -12.33
CA GLU A 65 -32.00 -5.37 -13.46
C GLU A 65 -31.73 -3.87 -13.26
N ARG A 66 -31.30 -3.20 -14.33
CA ARG A 66 -31.01 -1.77 -14.30
C ARG A 66 -32.31 -0.99 -14.11
N SER A 67 -32.43 -0.25 -13.02
CA SER A 67 -33.57 0.64 -12.76
C SER A 67 -33.18 2.11 -12.96
N MET A 68 -34.20 2.98 -13.05
CA MET A 68 -34.00 4.42 -12.97
C MET A 68 -33.42 4.80 -11.59
N PRO A 69 -32.62 5.89 -11.50
CA PRO A 69 -32.15 6.42 -10.22
C PRO A 69 -33.31 6.70 -9.26
N ARG A 70 -33.07 6.54 -7.96
CA ARG A 70 -34.04 6.97 -6.94
C ARG A 70 -34.21 8.49 -7.01
N GLU A 71 -35.44 8.97 -6.88
CA GLU A 71 -35.71 10.40 -6.73
C GLU A 71 -35.01 10.95 -5.48
N ILE A 72 -34.33 12.08 -5.65
CA ILE A 72 -33.70 12.80 -4.55
C ILE A 72 -34.74 13.77 -4.01
N ASP A 73 -35.04 13.68 -2.73
CA ASP A 73 -35.86 14.68 -2.04
C ASP A 73 -35.03 15.97 -1.89
N LEU A 74 -35.48 17.04 -2.53
CA LEU A 74 -34.83 18.35 -2.53
C LEU A 74 -35.60 19.38 -1.68
N SER A 75 -36.49 18.92 -0.80
CA SER A 75 -37.24 19.79 0.12
C SER A 75 -36.41 20.38 1.25
#